data_AF-A0A2N3RDD0-F1
#
_entry.id   AF-A0A2N3RDD0-F1
#
_cell.length_a   1.000
_cell.length_b   1.000
_cell.length_c   1.000
_cell.angle_alpha   90.00
_cell.angle_beta   90.00
_cell.angle_gamma   90.00
#
_symmetry.space_group_name_H-M   'P 1'
#
loop_
_entity.id
_entity.type
_entity.pdbx_description
1 polymer ?
#
loop_
_entity_poly.entity_id
_entity_poly.type
_entity_poly.pdbx_seq_one_letter_code
_entity_poly.pdbx_strand_id
1 'polypeptide(L)'
;YVIYTSGSTGQPKGTLLTHAGATHYLQWAIATYRPFPSAVVSSSLAFDATLTSLLAPLLCGAKVELLPEHDTLDALRQRLCDPTPLGLVKLTPAHLEVLGQQL
;
A
#
# COMPACT_ATOMS: atom_id res chain seq x y z
N TYR A 1 0.69 15.68 2.09
CA TYR A 1 -0.71 15.39 1.73
C TYR A 1 -1.59 15.57 2.95
N VAL A 2 -2.92 15.55 2.81
CA VAL A 2 -3.86 15.52 3.94
C VAL A 2 -4.68 14.25 3.84
N ILE A 3 -4.70 13.44 4.91
CA ILE A 3 -5.57 12.26 5.03
C ILE A 3 -6.55 12.50 6.17
N TYR A 4 -7.81 12.14 5.96
CA TYR A 4 -8.84 12.24 6.98
C TYR A 4 -8.95 10.94 7.78
N THR A 5 -9.02 11.07 9.10
CA THR A 5 -9.22 9.95 10.03
C THR A 5 -10.50 10.16 10.84
N SER A 6 -11.00 9.09 11.46
CA SER A 6 -12.11 9.21 12.41
C SER A 6 -11.74 10.16 13.55
N GLY A 7 -12.64 11.09 13.86
CA GLY A 7 -12.47 12.02 14.98
C GLY A 7 -13.31 11.60 16.17
N SER A 8 -12.75 11.75 17.38
CA SER A 8 -13.43 11.48 18.64
C SER A 8 -14.70 12.31 18.88
N THR A 9 -14.86 13.42 18.16
CA THR A 9 -16.02 14.33 18.24
C THR A 9 -17.09 14.00 17.20
N GLY A 10 -16.97 12.88 16.48
CA GLY A 10 -17.87 12.49 15.38
C GLY A 10 -17.61 13.22 14.06
N GLN A 11 -16.67 14.17 14.02
CA GLN A 11 -16.26 14.86 12.80
C GLN A 11 -14.87 14.41 12.36
N PRO A 12 -14.65 14.09 11.07
CA PRO A 12 -13.34 13.70 10.56
C PRO A 12 -12.27 14.75 10.82
N LYS A 13 -11.06 14.30 11.18
CA LYS A 13 -9.89 15.17 11.39
C LYS A 13 -8.91 15.02 10.23
N GLY A 14 -8.52 16.13 9.61
CA GLY A 14 -7.52 16.16 8.56
C GLY A 14 -6.10 16.16 9.15
N THR A 15 -5.32 15.13 8.85
CA THR A 15 -3.92 15.02 9.25
C THR A 15 -3.03 15.51 8.13
N LEU A 16 -2.39 16.66 8.32
CA LEU A 16 -1.44 17.23 7.37
C LEU A 16 -0.06 16.58 7.51
N LEU A 17 0.43 16.01 6.42
CA LEU A 17 1.82 15.55 6.28
C LEU A 17 2.59 16.48 5.36
N THR A 18 3.75 16.92 5.84
CA THR A 18 4.71 17.72 5.07
C THR A 18 5.43 16.84 4.05
N HIS A 19 5.92 17.47 2.98
CA HIS A 19 6.75 16.80 2.00
C HIS A 19 7.99 16.16 2.65
N ALA A 20 8.68 16.89 3.53
CA ALA A 20 9.88 16.42 4.22
C ALA A 20 9.62 15.15 5.06
N GLY A 21 8.50 15.11 5.79
CA GLY A 21 8.11 13.93 6.58
C GLY A 21 7.80 12.73 5.67
N ALA A 22 7.06 12.95 4.59
CA ALA A 22 6.76 11.89 3.63
C ALA A 22 8.03 11.35 2.96
N THR A 23 8.95 12.21 2.53
CA THR A 23 10.20 11.79 1.89
C THR A 23 11.10 11.02 2.85
N HIS A 24 11.19 11.45 4.12
CA HIS A 24 11.99 10.75 5.13
C HIS A 24 11.47 9.32 5.32
N TYR A 25 10.16 9.17 5.50
CA TYR A 25 9.53 7.86 5.63
C TYR A 25 9.78 6.98 4.40
N LEU A 26 9.60 7.54 3.19
CA LEU A 26 9.77 6.77 1.96
C LEU A 26 11.22 6.33 1.73
N GLN A 27 12.21 7.15 2.09
CA GLN A 27 13.63 6.76 2.04
C GLN A 27 13.91 5.56 2.95
N TRP A 28 13.38 5.59 4.19
CA TRP A 28 13.45 4.44 5.09
C TRP A 28 12.75 3.21 4.48
N ALA A 29 11.52 3.38 3.98
CA ALA A 29 10.73 2.29 3.42
C ALA A 29 11.42 1.62 2.22
N ILE A 30 12.08 2.38 1.34
CA ILE A 30 12.86 1.85 0.22
C ILE A 30 14.02 0.98 0.74
N ALA A 31 14.79 1.48 1.71
CA ALA A 31 15.95 0.77 2.25
C ALA A 31 15.55 -0.52 3.00
N THR A 32 14.43 -0.46 3.73
CA THR A 32 13.95 -1.58 4.56
C THR A 32 13.16 -2.61 3.77
N TYR A 33 12.17 -2.19 2.98
CA TYR A 33 11.27 -3.11 2.30
C TYR A 33 11.77 -3.56 0.93
N ARG A 34 12.65 -2.78 0.28
CA ARG A 34 13.25 -3.09 -1.04
C ARG A 34 12.16 -3.51 -2.06
N PRO A 35 11.27 -2.59 -2.48
CA PRO A 35 10.05 -2.90 -3.24
C PRO A 35 10.29 -3.27 -4.72
N PHE A 36 11.37 -3.98 -5.03
CA PHE A 36 11.78 -4.40 -6.37
C PHE A 36 11.41 -5.89 -6.60
N PRO A 37 10.99 -6.30 -7.82
CA PRO A 37 10.85 -5.47 -9.02
C PRO A 37 9.54 -4.70 -9.12
N SER A 38 8.56 -5.02 -8.27
CA SER A 38 7.27 -4.35 -8.27
C SER A 38 6.59 -4.32 -6.91
N ALA A 39 5.61 -3.44 -6.77
CA ALA A 39 4.65 -3.45 -5.67
C ALA A 39 3.22 -3.37 -6.18
N VAL A 40 2.29 -3.87 -5.36
CA VAL A 40 0.85 -3.86 -5.64
C VAL A 40 0.12 -2.85 -4.77
N VAL A 41 -0.77 -2.09 -5.39
CA VAL A 41 -1.74 -1.20 -4.72
C VAL A 41 -3.10 -1.91 -4.71
N SER A 42 -3.47 -2.40 -3.53
CA SER A 42 -4.69 -3.19 -3.27
C SER A 42 -5.59 -2.58 -2.19
N SER A 43 -5.44 -1.27 -1.94
CA SER A 43 -6.20 -0.52 -0.93
C SER A 43 -6.46 0.90 -1.42
N SER A 44 -7.46 1.56 -0.82
CA SER A 44 -7.81 2.93 -1.18
C SER A 44 -6.65 3.90 -0.90
N LEU A 45 -6.41 4.83 -1.83
CA LEU A 45 -5.45 5.92 -1.66
C LEU A 45 -5.78 6.87 -0.50
N ALA A 46 -6.98 6.76 0.08
CA ALA A 46 -7.35 7.46 1.31
C ALA A 46 -6.64 6.91 2.56
N PHE A 47 -6.03 5.71 2.49
CA PHE A 47 -5.21 5.16 3.57
C PHE A 47 -3.73 5.51 3.37
N ASP A 48 -3.06 5.92 4.44
CA ASP A 48 -1.65 6.31 4.42
C ASP A 48 -0.73 5.14 4.08
N ALA A 49 -1.07 3.94 4.54
CA ALA A 49 -0.33 2.71 4.26
C ALA A 49 -0.19 2.44 2.75
N THR A 50 -1.18 2.82 1.95
CA THR A 50 -1.22 2.63 0.49
C THR A 50 -0.15 3.45 -0.21
N LEU A 51 0.20 4.63 0.33
CA LEU A 51 1.23 5.48 -0.24
C LEU A 51 2.62 4.82 -0.20
N THR A 52 2.85 3.87 0.71
CA THR A 52 4.09 3.08 0.72
C THR A 52 4.20 2.22 -0.54
N SER A 53 3.16 1.45 -0.85
CA SER A 53 3.11 0.59 -2.04
C SER A 53 3.04 1.36 -3.35
N LEU A 54 2.57 2.61 -3.32
CA LEU A 54 2.53 3.46 -4.49
C LEU A 54 3.87 4.19 -4.72
N LEU A 55 4.35 4.93 -3.72
CA LEU A 55 5.45 5.89 -3.93
C LEU A 55 6.84 5.27 -3.76
N ALA A 56 7.02 4.34 -2.81
CA ALA A 56 8.34 3.72 -2.57
C ALA A 56 8.90 3.03 -3.82
N PRO A 57 8.16 2.16 -4.54
CA PRO A 57 8.67 1.54 -5.78
C PRO A 57 8.98 2.57 -6.87
N LEU A 58 8.15 3.60 -7.06
CA LEU A 58 8.38 4.63 -8.07
C LEU A 58 9.66 5.43 -7.81
N LEU A 59 9.98 5.68 -6.54
CA LEU A 59 11.19 6.40 -6.13
C LEU A 59 12.48 5.58 -6.29
N CYS A 60 12.40 4.26 -6.44
CA CYS A 60 13.56 3.38 -6.65
C CYS A 60 13.57 2.67 -8.02
N GLY A 61 12.74 3.12 -8.96
CA GLY A 61 12.69 2.58 -10.33
C GLY A 61 11.99 1.21 -10.47
N ALA A 62 11.25 0.76 -9.44
CA ALA A 62 10.43 -0.43 -9.51
C ALA A 62 9.03 -0.13 -10.11
N LYS A 63 8.31 -1.17 -10.51
CA LYS A 63 6.97 -1.07 -11.10
C LYS A 63 5.88 -0.98 -10.03
N VAL A 64 4.80 -0.25 -10.33
CA VAL A 64 3.55 -0.27 -9.55
C VAL A 64 2.47 -0.98 -10.34
N GLU A 65 1.74 -1.88 -9.69
CA GLU A 65 0.57 -2.56 -10.21
C GLU A 65 -0.66 -2.11 -9.43
N LEU A 66 -1.60 -1.44 -10.11
CA LEU A 66 -2.88 -1.03 -9.52
C LEU A 66 -3.89 -2.17 -9.71
N LEU A 67 -4.47 -2.66 -8.62
CA LEU A 67 -5.56 -3.64 -8.69
C LEU A 67 -6.90 -2.95 -8.91
N PRO A 68 -7.89 -3.67 -9.48
CA PRO A 68 -9.25 -3.15 -9.59
C PRO A 68 -9.84 -2.86 -8.21
N GLU A 69 -10.64 -1.79 -8.12
CA GLU A 69 -11.37 -1.42 -6.88
C GLU A 69 -12.47 -2.41 -6.53
N HIS A 70 -13.07 -3.04 -7.54
CA HIS A 70 -14.00 -4.15 -7.37
C HIS A 70 -13.21 -5.47 -7.37
N ASP A 71 -13.61 -6.40 -6.51
CA ASP A 71 -12.98 -7.72 -6.37
C ASP A 71 -11.46 -7.67 -6.10
N THR A 72 -11.01 -6.62 -5.40
CA THR A 72 -9.59 -6.37 -5.14
C THR A 72 -8.89 -7.55 -4.45
N LEU A 73 -9.57 -8.24 -3.53
CA LEU A 73 -9.02 -9.39 -2.81
C LEU A 73 -8.79 -10.58 -3.75
N ASP A 74 -9.70 -10.84 -4.68
CA ASP A 74 -9.53 -11.91 -5.66
C ASP A 74 -8.42 -11.58 -6.66
N ALA A 75 -8.37 -10.34 -7.14
CA ALA A 75 -7.28 -9.86 -8.00
C ALA A 75 -5.92 -9.95 -7.30
N LEU A 76 -5.89 -9.62 -6.00
CA LEU A 76 -4.70 -9.73 -5.18
C LEU A 76 -4.28 -11.19 -5.00
N ARG A 77 -5.21 -12.08 -4.68
CA ARG A 77 -4.96 -13.52 -4.57
C ARG A 77 -4.39 -14.07 -5.87
N GLN A 78 -5.02 -13.76 -7.00
CA GLN A 78 -4.54 -14.16 -8.32
C GLN A 78 -3.12 -13.66 -8.56
N ARG A 79 -2.83 -12.40 -8.19
CA ARG A 79 -1.50 -11.83 -8.34
C ARG A 79 -0.48 -12.51 -7.42
N LEU A 80 -0.84 -12.89 -6.20
CA LEU A 80 0.04 -13.62 -5.27
C LEU A 80 0.34 -15.04 -5.76
N CYS A 81 -0.58 -15.67 -6.49
CA CYS A 81 -0.38 -16.99 -7.11
C CYS A 81 0.38 -16.93 -8.45
N ASP A 82 0.51 -15.75 -9.06
CA ASP A 82 1.22 -15.56 -10.32
C ASP A 82 2.75 -15.67 -10.12
N PRO A 83 3.48 -16.42 -10.97
CA PRO A 83 4.92 -16.65 -10.82
C PRO A 83 5.79 -15.41 -11.10
N THR A 84 5.21 -14.33 -11.64
CA THR A 84 5.92 -13.08 -11.89
C THR A 84 6.39 -12.51 -10.55
N PRO A 85 7.69 -12.18 -10.41
CA PRO A 85 8.22 -11.67 -9.14
C PRO A 85 7.46 -10.44 -8.63
N LEU A 86 7.18 -10.44 -7.33
CA LEU A 86 6.55 -9.33 -6.59
C LEU A 86 7.45 -8.96 -5.41
N GLY A 87 7.82 -7.69 -5.31
CA GLY A 87 8.74 -7.20 -4.28
C GLY A 87 8.04 -6.76 -3.00
N LEU A 88 6.91 -6.06 -3.13
CA LEU A 88 6.18 -5.52 -1.98
C LEU A 88 4.67 -5.69 -2.12
N VAL A 89 4.06 -6.22 -1.07
CA VAL A 89 2.62 -6.18 -0.84
C VAL A 89 2.38 -5.63 0.57
N LYS A 90 1.41 -4.73 0.72
CA LYS A 90 1.00 -4.23 2.03
C LYS A 90 -0.46 -4.60 2.27
N LEU A 91 -0.71 -5.21 3.43
CA LEU A 91 -2.00 -5.77 3.79
C LEU A 91 -2.33 -5.40 5.23
N THR A 92 -3.63 -5.30 5.52
CA THR A 92 -4.12 -5.32 6.89
C THR A 92 -4.12 -6.77 7.42
N PRO A 93 -4.14 -6.98 8.74
CA PRO A 93 -4.32 -8.31 9.30
C PRO A 93 -5.57 -9.03 8.76
N ALA A 94 -6.68 -8.32 8.60
CA ALA A 94 -7.92 -8.88 8.04
C ALA A 94 -7.74 -9.37 6.58
N HIS A 95 -7.04 -8.61 5.74
CA HIS A 95 -6.73 -9.09 4.38
C HIS A 95 -5.85 -10.34 4.41
N LEU A 96 -4.86 -10.39 5.30
CA LEU A 96 -3.98 -11.55 5.45
C LEU A 96 -4.75 -12.80 5.92
N GLU A 97 -5.66 -12.65 6.86
CA GLU A 97 -6.51 -13.74 7.36
C GLU A 97 -7.39 -14.32 6.25
N VAL A 98 -8.05 -13.47 5.47
CA VAL A 98 -8.91 -13.91 4.35
C VAL A 98 -8.08 -14.62 3.27
N LEU A 99 -6.93 -14.05 2.88
CA LEU A 99 -6.06 -14.67 1.89
C LEU A 99 -5.46 -15.98 2.38
N GLY A 100 -5.08 -16.07 3.66
CA GLY A 100 -4.50 -17.27 4.26
C GLY A 100 -5.47 -18.45 4.36
N GLN A 101 -6.79 -18.22 4.33
CA GLN A 101 -7.78 -19.29 4.24
C GLN A 101 -7.98 -19.81 2.81
N GLN A 102 -7.48 -19.09 1.82
CA GLN A 102 -7.75 -19.30 0.38
C GLN A 102 -6.49 -19.63 -0.44
N LEU A 103 -5.32 -19.61 0.18
CA LEU A 103 -4.01 -20.01 -0.36
C LEU A 103 -3.64 -21.40 0.16
#